data_AF-A0A0R0E2J2-F1
#
_entry.id   AF-A0A0R0E2J2-F1
#
_cell.length_a   1.000
_cell.length_b   1.000
_cell.length_c   1.000
_cell.angle_alpha   90.00
_cell.angle_beta   90.00
_cell.angle_gamma   90.00
#
_symmetry.space_group_name_H-M   'P 1'
#
loop_
_entity.id
_entity.type
_entity.pdbx_description
1 polymer ?
#
loop_
_entity_poly.entity_id
_entity_poly.type
_entity_poly.pdbx_seq_one_letter_code
_entity_poly.pdbx_strand_id
1 'polypeptide(L)'
;MVGKTMSMAATSREKLASLVNAAKLAIDIPSKLESLRQLRHELPPEDPVLLTEFLPSLFLFHSDRFGPVRKFLTEMLGEIGLKNTEFLSNIVPVLIDLLDDDTPAVVRQVLLCGTDLFRATLEKIVVQGLYSSDLDGALESAWAWMLKFKDKVYSIAFQHGSGGAKLLALKFVEAVIRLYTPDPNGSSEPTSHQGITLRLVG
;
A
#
# COMPACT_ATOMS: atom_id res chain seq x y z
N MET A 1 -12.28 4.56 34.65
CA MET A 1 -11.35 4.84 33.53
C MET A 1 -11.89 4.38 32.17
N VAL A 2 -12.65 3.28 32.09
CA VAL A 2 -13.25 2.74 30.84
C VAL A 2 -14.17 3.73 30.10
N GLY A 3 -14.98 4.51 30.82
CA GLY A 3 -15.90 5.47 30.16
C GLY A 3 -15.19 6.57 29.36
N LYS A 4 -14.02 7.03 29.84
CA LYS A 4 -13.25 8.08 29.16
C LYS A 4 -12.52 7.55 27.93
N THR A 5 -12.08 6.29 27.94
CA THR A 5 -11.45 5.66 26.76
C THR A 5 -12.47 5.36 25.67
N MET A 6 -13.67 4.89 26.04
CA MET A 6 -14.76 4.70 25.07
C MET A 6 -15.21 6.02 24.44
N SER A 7 -15.35 7.10 25.22
CA SER A 7 -15.73 8.40 24.67
C SER A 7 -14.68 8.96 23.71
N MET A 8 -13.39 8.83 24.05
CA MET A 8 -12.30 9.26 23.17
C MET A 8 -12.31 8.48 21.86
N ALA A 9 -12.48 7.16 21.90
CA ALA A 9 -12.52 6.31 20.72
C ALA A 9 -13.74 6.60 19.82
N ALA A 10 -14.89 6.95 20.42
CA ALA A 10 -16.07 7.39 19.68
C ALA A 10 -15.82 8.75 18.98
N THR A 11 -15.24 9.72 19.70
CA THR A 11 -14.90 11.02 19.13
C THR A 11 -13.88 10.92 17.98
N SER A 12 -12.94 9.97 18.04
CA SER A 12 -11.99 9.72 16.95
C SER A 12 -12.70 9.18 15.69
N ARG A 13 -13.63 8.23 15.82
CA ARG A 13 -14.39 7.69 14.68
C ARG A 13 -15.26 8.74 14.02
N GLU A 14 -15.99 9.53 14.81
CA GLU A 14 -16.82 10.62 14.30
C GLU A 14 -15.97 11.66 13.55
N LYS A 15 -14.78 11.99 14.10
CA LYS A 15 -13.82 12.86 13.43
C LYS A 15 -13.38 12.29 12.08
N LEU A 16 -12.94 11.03 12.02
CA LEU A 16 -12.56 10.37 10.77
C LEU A 16 -13.71 10.36 9.74
N ALA A 17 -14.93 10.03 10.18
CA ALA A 17 -16.11 10.05 9.32
C ALA A 17 -16.44 11.46 8.79
N SER A 18 -16.33 12.48 9.63
CA SER A 18 -16.51 13.89 9.21
C SER A 18 -15.48 14.33 8.19
N LEU A 19 -14.21 13.91 8.32
CA LEU A 19 -13.15 14.20 7.36
C LEU A 19 -13.38 13.53 6.01
N VAL A 20 -13.81 12.26 6.02
CA VAL A 20 -14.22 11.55 4.80
C VAL A 20 -15.37 12.28 4.11
N ASN A 21 -16.39 12.69 4.86
CA ASN A 21 -17.54 13.41 4.31
C ASN A 21 -17.16 14.79 3.78
N ALA A 22 -16.31 15.53 4.49
CA ALA A 22 -15.78 16.82 4.04
C ALA A 22 -15.02 16.67 2.71
N ALA A 23 -14.16 15.65 2.57
CA ALA A 23 -13.47 15.35 1.32
C ALA A 23 -14.41 14.95 0.17
N LYS A 24 -15.48 14.19 0.46
CA LYS A 24 -16.49 13.81 -0.54
C LYS A 24 -17.28 15.01 -1.04
N LEU A 25 -17.71 15.90 -0.13
CA LEU A 25 -18.57 17.05 -0.43
C LEU A 25 -17.83 18.27 -0.98
N ALA A 26 -16.54 18.41 -0.71
CA ALA A 26 -15.72 19.49 -1.26
C ALA A 26 -15.77 19.50 -2.80
N ILE A 27 -15.89 20.70 -3.38
CA ILE A 27 -16.06 20.89 -4.84
C ILE A 27 -14.75 21.24 -5.56
N ASP A 28 -13.77 21.75 -4.82
CA ASP A 28 -12.48 22.22 -5.29
C ASP A 28 -11.33 21.32 -4.81
N ILE A 29 -10.20 21.38 -5.52
CA ILE A 29 -9.03 20.55 -5.24
C ILE A 29 -8.42 20.86 -3.86
N PRO A 30 -8.15 22.14 -3.48
CA PRO A 30 -7.58 22.46 -2.17
C PRO A 30 -8.38 21.88 -0.99
N SER A 31 -9.70 22.10 -0.94
CA SER A 31 -10.55 21.64 0.17
C SER A 31 -10.59 20.12 0.29
N LYS A 32 -10.63 19.41 -0.85
CA LYS A 32 -10.55 17.94 -0.89
C LYS A 32 -9.23 17.44 -0.31
N LEU A 33 -8.11 17.99 -0.80
CA LEU A 33 -6.77 17.57 -0.38
C LEU A 33 -6.51 17.89 1.09
N GLU A 34 -7.00 19.02 1.59
CA GLU A 34 -6.87 19.36 3.01
C GLU A 34 -7.59 18.33 3.90
N SER A 35 -8.84 18.01 3.56
CA SER A 35 -9.62 17.00 4.29
C SER A 35 -8.94 15.63 4.26
N LEU A 36 -8.38 15.22 3.11
CA LEU A 36 -7.67 13.95 2.98
C LEU A 36 -6.31 13.94 3.72
N ARG A 37 -5.60 15.07 3.77
CA ARG A 37 -4.37 15.20 4.56
C ARG A 37 -4.64 15.07 6.05
N GLN A 38 -5.69 15.72 6.53
CA GLN A 38 -6.14 15.57 7.90
C GLN A 38 -6.56 14.12 8.18
N LEU A 39 -7.33 13.49 7.28
CA LEU A 39 -7.70 12.09 7.40
C LEU A 39 -6.47 11.17 7.51
N ARG A 40 -5.45 11.38 6.66
CA ARG A 40 -4.19 10.62 6.72
C ARG A 40 -3.44 10.79 8.04
N HIS A 41 -3.46 11.99 8.62
CA HIS A 41 -2.81 12.25 9.92
C HIS A 41 -3.58 11.60 11.08
N GLU A 42 -4.91 11.60 11.01
CA GLU A 42 -5.77 11.15 12.10
C GLU A 42 -6.07 9.65 12.07
N LEU A 43 -5.95 8.99 10.91
CA LEU A 43 -6.16 7.55 10.76
C LEU A 43 -4.92 6.79 11.22
N PRO A 44 -4.95 6.12 12.39
CA PRO A 44 -3.78 5.41 12.91
C PRO A 44 -3.47 4.18 12.03
N PRO A 45 -2.29 4.11 11.40
CA PRO A 45 -1.98 3.01 10.51
C PRO A 45 -1.68 1.69 11.25
N GLU A 46 -1.58 1.70 12.58
CA GLU A 46 -1.42 0.50 13.41
C GLU A 46 -2.75 -0.03 13.98
N ASP A 47 -3.90 0.58 13.65
CA ASP A 47 -5.23 0.13 14.07
C ASP A 47 -5.97 -0.56 12.91
N PRO A 48 -5.88 -1.90 12.78
CA PRO A 48 -6.53 -2.63 11.70
C PRO A 48 -8.06 -2.53 11.76
N VAL A 49 -8.65 -2.29 12.94
CA VAL A 49 -10.11 -2.15 13.08
C VAL A 49 -10.58 -0.86 12.40
N LEU A 50 -9.91 0.26 12.68
CA LEU A 50 -10.22 1.53 12.02
C LEU A 50 -9.88 1.49 10.52
N LEU A 51 -8.76 0.87 10.13
CA LEU A 51 -8.43 0.71 8.71
C LEU A 51 -9.51 -0.07 7.96
N THR A 52 -10.00 -1.18 8.52
CA THR A 52 -11.10 -1.96 7.94
C THR A 52 -12.37 -1.14 7.77
N GLU A 53 -12.68 -0.27 8.75
CA GLU A 53 -13.85 0.61 8.72
C GLU A 53 -13.76 1.70 7.63
N PHE A 54 -12.59 2.32 7.46
CA PHE A 54 -12.42 3.50 6.61
C PHE A 54 -11.89 3.21 5.19
N LEU A 55 -11.19 2.10 4.97
CA LEU A 55 -10.65 1.73 3.64
C LEU A 55 -11.70 1.72 2.53
N PRO A 56 -12.90 1.14 2.71
CA PRO A 56 -13.95 1.17 1.68
C PRO A 56 -14.34 2.60 1.27
N SER A 57 -14.37 3.54 2.22
CA SER A 57 -14.64 4.95 1.92
C SER A 57 -13.47 5.65 1.22
N LEU A 58 -12.23 5.28 1.56
CA LEU A 58 -11.04 5.78 0.87
C LEU A 58 -11.00 5.33 -0.59
N PHE A 59 -11.36 4.08 -0.86
CA PHE A 59 -11.37 3.55 -2.23
C PHE A 59 -12.26 4.35 -3.16
N LEU A 60 -13.36 4.96 -2.69
CA LEU A 60 -14.24 5.80 -3.52
C LEU A 60 -13.53 7.00 -4.17
N PHE A 61 -12.42 7.48 -3.60
CA PHE A 61 -11.66 8.58 -4.18
C PHE A 61 -10.84 8.18 -5.42
N HIS A 62 -10.74 6.88 -5.75
CA HIS A 62 -10.01 6.42 -6.95
C HIS A 62 -10.73 6.87 -8.23
N SER A 63 -12.04 7.17 -8.14
CA SER A 63 -12.85 7.72 -9.23
C SER A 63 -13.11 9.22 -9.08
N ASP A 64 -12.39 9.93 -8.19
CA ASP A 64 -12.55 11.38 -8.07
C ASP A 64 -12.18 12.07 -9.39
N ARG A 65 -12.93 13.10 -9.77
CA ARG A 65 -12.73 13.82 -11.04
C ARG A 65 -11.35 14.48 -11.14
N PHE A 66 -10.69 14.74 -10.02
CA PHE A 66 -9.42 15.46 -9.99
C PHE A 66 -8.23 14.51 -9.85
N GLY A 67 -7.36 14.51 -10.86
CA GLY A 67 -6.10 13.74 -10.84
C GLY A 67 -5.23 13.95 -9.59
N PRO A 68 -5.08 15.18 -9.04
CA PRO A 68 -4.36 15.40 -7.78
C PRO A 68 -4.94 14.65 -6.57
N VAL A 69 -6.27 14.49 -6.51
CA VAL A 69 -6.95 13.75 -5.43
C VAL A 69 -6.68 12.26 -5.57
N ARG A 70 -6.80 11.73 -6.79
CA ARG A 70 -6.47 10.32 -7.08
C ARG A 70 -5.00 10.00 -6.78
N LYS A 71 -4.07 10.89 -7.17
CA LYS A 71 -2.64 10.76 -6.85
C LYS A 71 -2.39 10.71 -5.34
N PHE A 72 -3.05 11.61 -4.59
CA PHE A 72 -2.93 11.64 -3.13
C PHE A 72 -3.53 10.39 -2.48
N LEU A 73 -4.66 9.89 -2.98
CA LEU A 73 -5.21 8.60 -2.55
C LEU A 73 -4.18 7.49 -2.78
N THR A 74 -3.58 7.41 -3.97
CA THR A 74 -2.57 6.39 -4.29
C THR A 74 -1.40 6.41 -3.31
N GLU A 75 -0.89 7.59 -2.96
CA GLU A 75 0.13 7.77 -1.92
C GLU A 75 -0.32 7.17 -0.59
N MET A 76 -1.51 7.56 -0.13
CA MET A 76 -2.07 7.09 1.14
C MET A 76 -2.30 5.58 1.17
N LEU A 77 -2.80 4.99 0.08
CA LEU A 77 -2.99 3.54 -0.03
C LEU A 77 -1.66 2.78 0.00
N GLY A 78 -0.62 3.32 -0.65
CA GLY A 78 0.73 2.77 -0.59
C GLY A 78 1.30 2.75 0.82
N GLU A 79 1.16 3.85 1.55
CA GLU A 79 1.61 3.98 2.95
C GLU A 79 0.87 2.99 3.88
N ILE A 80 -0.46 2.86 3.73
CA ILE A 80 -1.26 1.90 4.51
C ILE A 80 -0.82 0.46 4.21
N GLY A 81 -0.69 0.11 2.92
CA GLY A 81 -0.34 -1.24 2.48
C GLY A 81 1.06 -1.68 2.90
N LEU A 82 2.03 -0.76 2.97
CA LEU A 82 3.38 -1.06 3.46
C LEU A 82 3.37 -1.51 4.93
N LYS A 83 2.53 -0.88 5.75
CA LYS A 83 2.41 -1.19 7.18
C LYS A 83 1.51 -2.40 7.44
N ASN A 84 0.48 -2.59 6.62
CA ASN A 84 -0.60 -3.56 6.86
C ASN A 84 -0.80 -4.45 5.63
N THR A 85 -0.02 -5.53 5.55
CA THR A 85 -0.01 -6.43 4.40
C THR A 85 -1.33 -7.18 4.20
N GLU A 86 -2.10 -7.36 5.27
CA GLU A 86 -3.42 -8.00 5.25
C GLU A 86 -4.42 -7.26 4.35
N PHE A 87 -4.28 -5.94 4.19
CA PHE A 87 -5.16 -5.13 3.33
C PHE A 87 -4.73 -5.10 1.87
N LEU A 88 -3.57 -5.67 1.50
CA LEU A 88 -3.09 -5.62 0.12
C LEU A 88 -4.02 -6.33 -0.86
N SER A 89 -4.72 -7.37 -0.42
CA SER A 89 -5.73 -8.04 -1.24
C SER A 89 -6.91 -7.14 -1.62
N ASN A 90 -7.15 -6.05 -0.88
CA ASN A 90 -8.15 -5.02 -1.18
C ASN A 90 -7.54 -3.78 -1.86
N ILE A 91 -6.32 -3.38 -1.47
CA ILE A 91 -5.64 -2.18 -1.98
C ILE A 91 -5.13 -2.39 -3.41
N VAL A 92 -4.46 -3.53 -3.67
CA VAL A 92 -3.80 -3.79 -4.95
C VAL A 92 -4.76 -3.82 -6.15
N PRO A 93 -5.99 -4.36 -6.06
CA PRO A 93 -7.00 -4.19 -7.13
C PRO A 93 -7.20 -2.73 -7.53
N VAL A 94 -7.36 -1.82 -6.57
CA VAL A 94 -7.54 -0.38 -6.82
C VAL A 94 -6.29 0.22 -7.47
N LEU A 95 -5.10 -0.21 -7.06
CA LEU A 95 -3.85 0.21 -7.69
C LEU A 95 -3.74 -0.29 -9.13
N ILE A 96 -4.17 -1.52 -9.43
CA ILE A 96 -4.19 -2.07 -10.79
C ILE A 96 -5.11 -1.23 -11.68
N ASP A 97 -6.29 -0.85 -11.20
CA ASP A 97 -7.21 0.01 -11.96
C ASP A 97 -6.60 1.40 -12.22
N LEU A 98 -5.92 1.99 -11.23
CA LEU A 98 -5.23 3.27 -11.36
C LEU A 98 -3.99 3.25 -12.28
N LEU A 99 -3.52 2.08 -12.72
CA LEU A 99 -2.49 1.99 -13.77
C LEU A 99 -3.01 2.41 -15.15
N ASP A 100 -4.33 2.39 -15.36
CA ASP A 100 -4.99 2.85 -16.59
C ASP A 100 -5.49 4.32 -16.48
N ASP A 101 -5.03 5.07 -15.48
CA ASP A 101 -5.47 6.45 -15.24
C ASP A 101 -4.99 7.43 -16.32
N ASP A 102 -5.90 8.28 -16.80
CA ASP A 102 -5.60 9.31 -17.81
C ASP A 102 -4.60 10.38 -17.33
N THR A 103 -4.40 10.53 -16.03
CA THR A 103 -3.45 11.48 -15.45
C THR A 103 -2.09 10.81 -15.23
N PRO A 104 -1.04 11.16 -16.00
CA PRO A 104 0.26 10.48 -15.88
C PRO A 104 0.89 10.56 -14.49
N ALA A 105 0.56 11.59 -13.71
CA ALA A 105 1.05 11.73 -12.33
C ALA A 105 0.46 10.67 -11.37
N VAL A 106 -0.74 10.18 -11.64
CA VAL A 106 -1.38 9.09 -10.89
C VAL A 106 -0.69 7.78 -11.23
N VAL A 107 -0.57 7.44 -12.52
CA VAL A 107 0.12 6.22 -12.99
C VAL A 107 1.55 6.14 -12.45
N ARG A 108 2.31 7.25 -12.50
CA ARG A 108 3.65 7.30 -11.93
C ARG A 108 3.66 7.03 -10.42
N GLN A 109 2.67 7.57 -9.70
CA GLN A 109 2.56 7.35 -8.26
C GLN A 109 2.24 5.90 -7.92
N VAL A 110 1.36 5.26 -8.69
CA VAL A 110 1.04 3.83 -8.54
C VAL A 110 2.30 2.98 -8.75
N LEU A 111 3.10 3.27 -9.77
CA LEU A 111 4.33 2.54 -10.04
C LEU A 111 5.37 2.71 -8.93
N LEU A 112 5.48 3.90 -8.35
CA LEU A 112 6.38 4.17 -7.22
C LEU A 112 5.97 3.34 -5.99
N CYS A 113 4.75 3.54 -5.48
CA CYS A 113 4.32 2.81 -4.28
C CYS A 113 4.20 1.31 -4.53
N GLY A 114 3.76 0.89 -5.72
CA GLY A 114 3.66 -0.53 -6.09
C GLY A 114 5.00 -1.25 -6.13
N THR A 115 6.09 -0.55 -6.46
CA THR A 115 7.45 -1.10 -6.37
C THR A 115 7.83 -1.40 -4.91
N ASP A 116 7.54 -0.47 -4.00
CA ASP A 116 7.83 -0.64 -2.58
C ASP A 116 6.96 -1.74 -1.96
N LEU A 117 5.67 -1.79 -2.31
CA LEU A 117 4.74 -2.85 -1.89
C LEU A 117 5.18 -4.23 -2.36
N PHE A 118 5.61 -4.37 -3.62
CA PHE A 118 6.09 -5.65 -4.16
C PHE A 118 7.30 -6.15 -3.39
N ARG A 119 8.29 -5.28 -3.17
CA ARG A 119 9.49 -5.59 -2.39
C ARG A 119 9.13 -6.04 -0.97
N ALA A 120 8.36 -5.20 -0.25
CA ALA A 120 8.01 -5.47 1.14
C ALA A 120 7.19 -6.76 1.31
N THR A 121 6.29 -7.05 0.37
CA THR A 121 5.47 -8.28 0.40
C THR A 121 6.35 -9.51 0.17
N LEU A 122 7.25 -9.46 -0.83
CA LEU A 122 8.18 -10.56 -1.09
C LEU A 122 9.12 -10.81 0.10
N GLU A 123 9.67 -9.76 0.68
CA GLU A 123 10.52 -9.85 1.88
C GLU A 123 9.77 -10.53 3.03
N LYS A 124 8.52 -10.14 3.30
CA LYS A 124 7.69 -10.78 4.34
C LYS A 124 7.43 -12.26 4.07
N ILE A 125 7.14 -12.66 2.82
CA ILE A 125 6.94 -14.06 2.44
C ILE A 125 8.22 -14.87 2.66
N VAL A 126 9.36 -14.35 2.21
CA VAL A 126 10.65 -15.03 2.36
C VAL A 126 10.98 -15.19 3.83
N VAL A 127 10.83 -14.14 4.65
CA VAL A 127 11.09 -14.19 6.09
C VAL A 127 10.16 -15.19 6.77
N GLN A 128 8.86 -15.21 6.47
CA GLN A 128 7.94 -16.19 7.06
C GLN A 128 8.30 -17.62 6.64
N GLY A 129 8.63 -17.83 5.36
CA GLY A 129 9.05 -19.13 4.82
C GLY A 129 10.35 -19.68 5.43
N LEU A 130 11.19 -18.84 6.03
CA LEU A 130 12.38 -19.30 6.78
C LEU A 130 12.05 -19.91 8.14
N TYR A 131 10.93 -19.51 8.76
CA TYR A 131 10.54 -19.92 10.11
C TYR A 131 9.35 -20.88 10.14
N SER A 132 8.57 -20.95 9.06
CA SER A 132 7.35 -21.74 8.94
C SER A 132 7.21 -22.30 7.54
N SER A 133 6.73 -23.54 7.41
CA SER A 133 6.29 -24.09 6.12
C SER A 133 4.98 -23.48 5.64
N ASP A 134 4.18 -22.96 6.57
CA ASP A 134 2.85 -22.44 6.32
C ASP A 134 2.92 -20.91 6.26
N LEU A 135 2.39 -20.36 5.17
CA LEU A 135 2.20 -18.92 5.00
C LEU A 135 0.86 -18.50 5.59
N ASP A 136 0.79 -17.26 6.08
CA ASP A 136 -0.46 -16.69 6.56
C ASP A 136 -1.39 -16.47 5.35
N GLY A 137 -2.67 -16.86 5.48
CA GLY A 137 -3.62 -16.82 4.35
C GLY A 137 -3.86 -15.42 3.80
N ALA A 138 -3.73 -14.37 4.63
CA ALA A 138 -3.82 -12.99 4.15
C ALA A 138 -2.54 -12.60 3.38
N LEU A 139 -1.37 -13.08 3.81
CA LEU A 139 -0.11 -12.87 3.09
C LEU A 139 -0.09 -13.62 1.75
N GLU A 140 -0.57 -14.86 1.68
CA GLU A 140 -0.74 -15.59 0.41
C GLU A 140 -1.65 -14.84 -0.56
N SER A 141 -2.79 -14.35 -0.05
CA SER A 141 -3.73 -13.55 -0.83
C SER A 141 -3.12 -12.24 -1.31
N ALA A 142 -2.38 -11.54 -0.45
CA ALA A 142 -1.63 -10.33 -0.80
C ALA A 142 -0.63 -10.61 -1.92
N TRP A 143 0.12 -11.71 -1.82
CA TRP A 143 1.08 -12.10 -2.85
C TRP A 143 0.44 -12.38 -4.19
N ALA A 144 -0.66 -13.12 -4.21
CA ALA A 144 -1.40 -13.42 -5.43
C ALA A 144 -1.84 -12.13 -6.15
N TRP A 145 -2.25 -11.10 -5.39
CA TRP A 145 -2.54 -9.78 -5.95
C TRP A 145 -1.30 -9.02 -6.42
N MET A 146 -0.18 -9.08 -5.70
CA MET A 146 1.08 -8.48 -6.14
C MET A 146 1.61 -9.11 -7.43
N LEU A 147 1.38 -10.40 -7.67
CA LEU A 147 1.69 -11.05 -8.95
C LEU A 147 0.85 -10.50 -10.09
N LYS A 148 -0.46 -10.28 -9.89
CA LYS A 148 -1.33 -9.62 -10.88
C LYS A 148 -0.86 -8.18 -11.17
N PHE A 149 -0.46 -7.45 -10.12
CA PHE A 149 0.11 -6.11 -10.25
C PHE A 149 1.39 -6.15 -11.10
N LYS A 150 2.30 -7.09 -10.81
CA LYS A 150 3.54 -7.31 -11.60
C LYS A 150 3.23 -7.51 -13.08
N ASP A 151 2.24 -8.34 -13.40
CA ASP A 151 1.87 -8.64 -14.78
C ASP A 151 1.31 -7.40 -15.51
N LYS A 152 0.48 -6.60 -14.82
CA LYS A 152 0.00 -5.32 -15.35
C LYS A 152 1.15 -4.34 -15.58
N VAL A 153 2.08 -4.18 -14.65
CA VAL A 153 3.25 -3.31 -14.82
C VAL A 153 4.14 -3.78 -15.97
N TYR A 154 4.33 -5.09 -16.14
CA TYR A 154 5.09 -5.64 -17.26
C TYR A 154 4.45 -5.27 -18.59
N SER A 155 3.12 -5.29 -18.69
CA SER A 155 2.43 -4.82 -19.89
C SER A 155 2.79 -3.37 -20.24
N ILE A 156 2.92 -2.48 -19.25
CA ILE A 156 3.32 -1.08 -19.46
C ILE A 156 4.80 -0.98 -19.85
N ALA A 157 5.67 -1.76 -19.22
CA ALA A 157 7.11 -1.76 -19.50
C ALA A 157 7.43 -2.17 -20.94
N PHE A 158 6.71 -3.16 -21.47
CA PHE A 158 6.94 -3.75 -22.78
C PHE A 158 5.99 -3.25 -23.89
N GLN A 159 5.06 -2.34 -23.58
CA GLN A 159 4.26 -1.66 -24.59
C GLN A 159 5.09 -0.70 -25.46
N HIS A 160 4.65 -0.53 -26.71
CA HIS A 160 5.24 0.44 -27.64
C HIS A 160 4.91 1.87 -27.16
N GLY A 161 5.90 2.76 -27.23
CA GLY A 161 5.79 4.14 -26.76
C GLY A 161 6.97 4.58 -25.89
N SER A 162 7.00 5.87 -25.57
CA SER A 162 7.97 6.49 -24.66
C SER A 162 7.22 7.39 -23.68
N GLY A 163 7.65 7.39 -22.41
CA GLY A 163 6.99 8.21 -21.38
C GLY A 163 7.48 7.89 -19.98
N GLY A 164 7.18 8.78 -19.03
CA GLY A 164 7.61 8.64 -17.63
C GLY A 164 7.05 7.39 -16.93
N ALA A 165 5.84 6.95 -17.28
CA ALA A 165 5.26 5.71 -16.76
C ALA A 165 6.05 4.49 -17.23
N LYS A 166 6.39 4.41 -18.52
CA LYS A 166 7.22 3.32 -19.06
C LYS A 166 8.59 3.26 -18.41
N LEU A 167 9.23 4.40 -18.17
CA LEU A 167 10.52 4.44 -17.45
C LEU A 167 10.39 3.87 -16.03
N LEU A 168 9.35 4.25 -15.28
CA LEU A 168 9.11 3.71 -13.94
C LEU A 168 8.74 2.21 -13.97
N ALA A 169 7.99 1.76 -14.99
CA ALA A 169 7.68 0.34 -15.17
C ALA A 169 8.95 -0.48 -15.48
N LEU A 170 9.88 0.04 -16.27
CA LEU A 170 11.19 -0.58 -16.48
C LEU A 170 12.03 -0.62 -15.20
N LYS A 171 11.98 0.44 -14.37
CA LYS A 171 12.62 0.43 -13.03
C LYS A 171 11.99 -0.59 -12.10
N PHE A 172 10.69 -0.82 -12.18
CA PHE A 172 10.03 -1.91 -11.47
C PHE A 172 10.56 -3.27 -11.95
N VAL A 173 10.68 -3.50 -13.27
CA VAL A 173 11.28 -4.74 -13.81
C VAL A 173 12.71 -4.92 -13.31
N GLU A 174 13.53 -3.87 -13.32
CA GLU A 174 14.89 -3.88 -12.76
C GLU A 174 14.89 -4.25 -11.27
N ALA A 175 13.97 -3.69 -10.47
CA ALA A 175 13.83 -4.01 -9.06
C ALA A 175 13.43 -5.49 -8.84
N VAL A 176 12.52 -6.02 -9.66
CA VAL A 176 12.11 -7.43 -9.61
C VAL A 176 13.27 -8.36 -9.97
N ILE A 177 14.04 -8.05 -11.02
CA ILE A 177 15.23 -8.83 -11.40
C ILE A 177 16.24 -8.85 -10.25
N ARG A 178 16.50 -7.71 -9.61
CA ARG A 178 17.40 -7.64 -8.44
C ARG A 178 16.90 -8.49 -7.28
N LEU A 179 15.60 -8.50 -6.99
CA LEU A 179 15.03 -9.29 -5.90
C LEU A 179 15.14 -10.81 -6.13
N TYR A 180 15.10 -11.26 -7.38
CA TYR A 180 15.22 -12.68 -7.73
C TYR A 180 16.65 -13.12 -8.07
N THR A 181 17.61 -12.20 -8.12
CA THR A 181 19.02 -12.52 -8.43
C THR A 181 19.80 -12.68 -7.13
N PRO A 182 20.32 -13.87 -6.81
CA PRO A 182 21.20 -14.05 -5.65
C PRO A 182 22.43 -13.13 -5.74
N ASP A 183 22.84 -12.55 -4.61
CA ASP A 183 24.10 -11.82 -4.55
C ASP A 183 25.26 -12.82 -4.78
N PRO A 184 26.08 -12.67 -5.83
CA PRO A 184 27.20 -13.57 -6.08
C PRO A 184 28.26 -13.55 -4.96
N ASN A 185 28.28 -12.50 -4.14
CA ASN A 185 29.15 -12.39 -2.96
C ASN A 185 28.40 -12.67 -1.64
N GLY A 186 27.10 -12.97 -1.71
CA GLY A 186 26.28 -13.23 -0.53
C GLY A 186 26.66 -14.56 0.12
N SER A 187 26.81 -14.57 1.45
CA SER A 187 26.94 -15.83 2.18
C SER A 187 25.65 -16.63 2.02
N SER A 188 25.76 -17.93 1.69
CA SER A 188 24.62 -18.85 1.68
C SER A 188 24.09 -19.15 3.09
N GLU A 189 24.83 -18.79 4.14
CA GLU A 189 24.41 -18.94 5.53
C GLU A 189 23.63 -17.71 6.01
N PRO A 190 22.44 -17.91 6.63
CA PRO A 190 21.74 -16.83 7.31
C PRO A 190 22.61 -16.35 8.47
N THR A 191 22.89 -15.04 8.52
CA THR A 191 23.66 -14.46 9.63
C THR A 191 22.92 -14.70 10.95
N SER A 192 23.58 -15.32 11.91
CA SER A 192 23.06 -15.76 13.22
C SER A 192 22.66 -14.63 14.18
N HIS A 193 22.48 -13.39 13.69
CA HIS A 193 22.42 -12.18 14.51
C HIS A 193 21.03 -11.53 14.66
N GLN A 194 19.95 -12.12 14.14
CA GLN A 194 18.58 -11.59 14.37
C GLN A 194 17.65 -12.50 15.19
N GLY A 195 18.14 -13.66 15.66
CA GLY A 195 17.34 -14.65 16.41
C GLY A 195 17.31 -14.52 17.94
N ILE A 196 17.96 -13.53 18.55
CA ILE A 196 18.20 -13.51 20.01
C ILE A 196 17.25 -12.57 20.80
N THR A 197 16.52 -11.66 20.16
CA THR A 197 15.78 -10.60 20.89
C THR A 197 14.34 -10.99 21.30
N LEU A 198 13.79 -12.12 20.86
CA LEU A 198 12.38 -12.50 21.14
C LEU A 198 12.19 -13.68 22.12
N ARG A 199 13.24 -14.13 22.82
CA ARG A 199 13.16 -15.24 23.81
C ARG A 199 13.16 -14.80 25.29
N LEU A 200 12.72 -13.58 25.61
CA LEU A 200 12.73 -13.08 27.00
C LEU A 200 11.36 -12.69 27.60
N VAL A 201 10.24 -12.97 26.94
CA VAL A 201 8.90 -12.77 27.54
C VAL A 201 7.96 -13.90 27.12
N GLY A 202 7.96 -14.97 27.91
CA GLY A 202 7.12 -16.17 27.82
C GLY A 202 7.56 -17.13 28.91
#